data_AF-A0A3Q0IVI2-F1
#
_entry.id   AF-A0A3Q0IVI2-F1
#
_cell.length_a   1.000
_cell.length_b   1.000
_cell.length_c   1.000
_cell.angle_alpha   90.00
_cell.angle_beta   90.00
_cell.angle_gamma   90.00
#
_symmetry.space_group_name_H-M   'P 1'
#
loop_
_entity.id
_entity.type
_entity.pdbx_description
1 polymer ?
#
loop_
_entity_poly.entity_id
_entity_poly.type
_entity_poly.pdbx_seq_one_letter_code
_entity_poly.pdbx_strand_id
1 'polypeptide(L)'
;MFSQFMSKFFSSGNHSPGEIDPFNGSKLNGVYFPDEVLEVILVHMEIRTLLASRRVCKKWKSLIETQVLKERAILEGITWGLTNEDKMNIEWTTWYLMLSPNSLFNRNLVKNPCGQDKFNSWEILNNGGNGWTVETPSLGVSQELQPLPDDTVPNYWTKSFVYVLTVADGTT
;
A
#
# COMPACT_ATOMS: atom_id res chain seq x y z
N MET A 1 -13.24 -14.28 -0.84
CA MET A 1 -12.44 -14.18 0.40
C MET A 1 -13.14 -13.36 1.48
N PHE A 2 -13.42 -12.07 1.27
CA PHE A 2 -14.16 -11.22 2.23
C PHE A 2 -15.52 -11.80 2.67
N SER A 3 -16.37 -12.22 1.73
CA SER A 3 -17.68 -12.81 2.04
C SER A 3 -17.58 -14.13 2.84
N GLN A 4 -16.58 -14.98 2.59
CA GLN A 4 -16.35 -16.21 3.35
C GLN A 4 -15.80 -15.96 4.76
N PHE A 5 -15.01 -14.89 4.94
CA PHE A 5 -14.56 -14.47 6.26
C PHE A 5 -15.76 -13.98 7.07
N MET A 6 -16.53 -13.04 6.50
CA MET A 6 -17.70 -12.44 7.15
C MET A 6 -18.78 -13.46 7.54
N SER A 7 -19.00 -14.49 6.71
CA SER A 7 -19.97 -15.55 7.01
C SER A 7 -19.62 -16.39 8.25
N LYS A 8 -18.36 -16.37 8.72
CA LYS A 8 -17.94 -17.07 9.94
C LYS A 8 -18.20 -16.25 11.21
N PHE A 9 -18.31 -14.93 11.09
CA PHE A 9 -18.45 -14.02 12.24
C PHE A 9 -19.87 -13.52 12.44
N PHE A 10 -20.67 -13.43 11.38
CA PHE A 10 -22.02 -12.92 11.44
C PHE A 10 -23.01 -14.05 11.14
N SER A 11 -23.59 -14.60 12.20
CA SER A 11 -24.79 -15.44 12.09
C SER A 11 -25.98 -14.53 11.78
N SER A 12 -26.87 -14.95 10.88
CA SER A 12 -28.12 -14.24 10.60
C SER A 12 -28.96 -14.17 11.88
N GLY A 13 -28.83 -13.07 12.62
CA GLY A 13 -29.68 -12.78 13.76
C GLY A 13 -31.08 -12.44 13.26
N ASN A 14 -32.10 -12.95 13.93
CA ASN A 14 -33.49 -12.55 13.75
C ASN A 14 -33.68 -11.12 14.29
N HIS A 15 -33.15 -10.13 13.59
CA HIS A 15 -33.38 -8.74 13.96
C HIS A 15 -34.60 -8.20 13.22
N SER A 16 -35.57 -7.71 13.99
CA SER A 16 -36.70 -6.94 13.48
C SER A 16 -36.18 -5.74 12.69
N PRO A 17 -36.65 -5.48 11.45
CA PRO A 17 -36.27 -4.28 10.72
C PRO A 17 -36.62 -3.02 11.52
N GLY A 18 -35.63 -2.24 11.94
CA GLY A 18 -35.81 -0.93 12.61
C GLY A 18 -35.42 -0.87 14.09
N GLU A 19 -35.05 -1.98 14.72
CA GLU A 19 -34.56 -1.96 16.10
C GLU A 19 -33.08 -1.55 16.12
N ILE A 20 -32.76 -0.44 16.80
CA ILE A 20 -31.39 0.08 16.93
C ILE A 20 -30.67 -0.81 17.94
N ASP A 21 -29.82 -1.73 17.49
CA ASP A 21 -28.90 -2.46 18.38
C ASP A 21 -27.77 -1.52 18.83
N PRO A 22 -27.74 -1.09 20.11
CA PRO A 22 -26.68 -0.22 20.61
C PRO A 22 -25.31 -0.92 20.62
N PHE A 23 -25.29 -2.25 20.49
CA PHE A 23 -24.08 -3.05 20.45
C PHE A 23 -23.74 -3.52 19.03
N ASN A 24 -24.36 -2.96 17.99
CA ASN A 24 -24.11 -3.33 16.60
C ASN A 24 -22.59 -3.27 16.28
N GLY A 25 -22.06 -4.39 15.78
CA GLY A 25 -20.63 -4.57 15.50
C GLY A 25 -19.80 -5.08 16.69
N SER A 26 -20.35 -5.14 17.90
CA SER A 26 -19.66 -5.71 19.07
C SER A 26 -19.96 -7.20 19.26
N LYS A 27 -20.99 -7.71 18.58
CA LYS A 27 -21.43 -9.10 18.67
C LYS A 27 -20.93 -9.90 17.47
N LEU A 28 -20.10 -10.91 17.72
CA LEU A 28 -19.61 -11.84 16.71
C LEU A 28 -20.02 -13.26 17.12
N ASN A 29 -20.72 -13.96 16.22
CA ASN A 29 -21.27 -15.30 16.43
C ASN A 29 -22.01 -15.45 17.78
N GLY A 30 -22.83 -14.45 18.14
CA GLY A 30 -23.59 -14.47 19.39
C GLY A 30 -22.85 -13.96 20.63
N VAL A 31 -21.52 -13.79 20.55
CA VAL A 31 -20.66 -13.38 21.68
C VAL A 31 -20.32 -11.90 21.58
N TYR A 32 -20.38 -11.19 22.72
CA TYR A 32 -20.00 -9.78 22.80
C TYR A 32 -18.50 -9.62 23.05
N PHE A 33 -17.88 -8.72 22.32
CA PHE A 33 -16.48 -8.37 22.45
C PHE A 33 -16.32 -6.88 22.80
N PRO A 34 -15.43 -6.55 23.75
CA PRO A 34 -14.94 -5.19 23.95
C PRO A 34 -14.22 -4.66 22.70
N ASP A 35 -14.08 -3.33 22.62
CA ASP A 35 -13.49 -2.64 21.47
C ASP A 35 -12.03 -3.06 21.29
N GLU A 36 -11.30 -3.23 22.40
CA GLU A 36 -9.90 -3.65 22.41
C GLU A 36 -9.73 -5.03 21.77
N VAL A 37 -10.68 -5.94 22.01
CA VAL A 37 -10.62 -7.28 21.40
C VAL A 37 -10.97 -7.22 19.92
N LEU A 38 -11.92 -6.36 19.52
CA LEU A 38 -12.25 -6.14 18.12
C LEU A 38 -11.07 -5.54 17.36
N GLU A 39 -10.38 -4.56 17.95
CA GLU A 39 -9.18 -3.94 17.38
C GLU A 39 -8.09 -4.98 17.12
N VAL A 40 -7.82 -5.88 18.09
CA VAL A 40 -6.89 -7.00 17.92
C VAL A 40 -7.34 -7.94 16.79
N ILE A 41 -8.63 -8.25 16.67
CA ILE A 41 -9.10 -9.09 15.56
C ILE A 41 -8.91 -8.39 14.22
N LEU A 42 -9.28 -7.10 14.14
CA LEU A 42 -9.21 -6.28 12.94
C LEU A 42 -7.77 -6.05 12.48
N VAL A 43 -6.84 -5.77 13.41
CA VAL A 43 -5.44 -5.46 13.09
C VAL A 43 -4.71 -6.63 12.44
N HIS A 44 -5.17 -7.87 12.64
CA HIS A 44 -4.59 -9.07 12.03
C HIS A 44 -5.22 -9.46 10.68
N MET A 45 -6.27 -8.77 10.21
CA MET A 45 -6.88 -9.07 8.91
C MET A 45 -5.97 -8.67 7.74
N GLU A 46 -6.08 -9.30 6.58
CA GLU A 46 -5.40 -8.76 5.38
C GLU A 46 -5.92 -7.35 5.05
N ILE A 47 -5.06 -6.45 4.55
CA ILE A 47 -5.38 -5.00 4.41
C ILE A 47 -6.63 -4.73 3.56
N ARG A 48 -6.85 -5.43 2.45
CA ARG A 48 -8.06 -5.26 1.63
C ARG A 48 -9.30 -5.72 2.38
N THR A 49 -9.19 -6.82 3.12
CA THR A 49 -10.25 -7.36 4.00
C THR A 49 -10.58 -6.39 5.12
N LEU A 50 -9.57 -5.79 5.76
CA LEU A 50 -9.74 -4.75 6.78
C LEU A 50 -10.48 -3.53 6.22
N LEU A 51 -10.06 -3.00 5.08
CA LEU A 51 -10.71 -1.84 4.47
C LEU A 51 -12.16 -2.10 4.06
N ALA A 52 -12.46 -3.31 3.59
CA ALA A 52 -13.82 -3.73 3.28
C ALA A 52 -14.68 -3.86 4.55
N SER A 53 -14.06 -4.22 5.68
CA SER A 53 -14.72 -4.35 6.99
C SER A 53 -15.26 -3.02 7.53
N ARG A 54 -14.80 -1.87 7.02
CA ARG A 54 -15.41 -0.55 7.31
C ARG A 54 -16.87 -0.43 6.87
N ARG A 55 -17.33 -1.29 5.95
CA ARG A 55 -18.71 -1.27 5.45
C ARG A 55 -19.68 -2.10 6.30
N VAL A 56 -19.17 -2.78 7.32
CA VAL A 56 -19.97 -3.67 8.19
C VAL A 56 -20.89 -2.86 9.09
N CYS A 57 -20.32 -1.91 9.84
CA CYS A 57 -21.08 -0.96 10.64
C CYS A 57 -20.25 0.30 10.95
N LYS A 58 -20.91 1.32 11.49
CA LYS A 58 -20.26 2.59 11.87
C LYS A 58 -19.15 2.40 12.93
N LYS A 59 -19.35 1.46 13.87
CA LYS A 59 -18.37 1.15 14.91
C LYS A 59 -17.08 0.60 14.34
N TRP A 60 -17.16 -0.42 13.48
CA TRP A 60 -16.00 -1.00 12.80
C TRP A 60 -15.27 0.03 11.96
N LYS A 61 -16.01 0.88 11.22
CA LYS A 61 -15.42 2.00 10.50
C LYS A 61 -14.61 2.90 11.44
N SER A 62 -15.19 3.29 12.57
CA SER A 62 -14.53 4.15 13.56
C SER A 62 -13.25 3.51 14.07
N LEU A 63 -13.30 2.27 14.60
CA LEU A 63 -12.13 1.57 15.13
C LEU A 63 -11.01 1.48 14.08
N ILE A 64 -11.37 1.16 12.83
CA ILE A 64 -10.39 1.01 11.75
C ILE A 64 -9.67 2.33 11.45
N GLU A 65 -10.43 3.41 11.28
CA GLU A 65 -9.91 4.71 10.86
C GLU A 65 -9.20 5.45 12.01
N THR A 66 -9.56 5.18 13.27
CA THR A 66 -8.99 5.89 14.42
C THR A 66 -7.85 5.15 15.11
N GLN A 67 -7.87 3.82 15.18
CA GLN A 67 -6.95 3.04 16.02
C GLN A 67 -6.27 1.91 15.27
N VAL A 68 -7.01 1.02 14.62
CA VAL A 68 -6.45 -0.23 14.07
C VAL A 68 -5.34 0.03 13.04
N LEU A 69 -5.50 1.02 12.16
CA LEU A 69 -4.45 1.33 11.16
C LEU A 69 -3.18 1.91 11.80
N LYS A 70 -3.30 2.63 12.92
CA LYS A 70 -2.14 3.09 13.70
C LYS A 70 -1.42 1.92 14.34
N GLU A 71 -2.15 1.05 15.02
CA GLU A 71 -1.59 -0.14 15.67
C GLU A 71 -0.94 -1.07 14.67
N ARG A 72 -1.55 -1.24 13.49
CA ARG A 72 -0.93 -1.99 12.40
C ARG A 72 0.41 -1.39 12.00
N ALA A 73 0.49 -0.08 11.82
CA ALA A 73 1.75 0.57 11.46
C ALA A 73 2.85 0.31 12.50
N ILE A 74 2.49 0.35 13.79
CA ILE A 74 3.39 0.01 14.91
C ILE A 74 3.84 -1.46 14.82
N LEU A 75 2.90 -2.39 14.62
CA LEU A 75 3.20 -3.83 14.49
C LEU A 75 4.09 -4.15 13.28
N GLU A 76 4.00 -3.34 12.22
CA GLU A 76 4.84 -3.43 11.03
C GLU A 76 6.22 -2.79 11.21
N GLY A 77 6.52 -2.25 12.40
CA GLY A 77 7.80 -1.63 12.71
C GLY A 77 7.99 -0.25 12.08
N ILE A 78 6.91 0.40 11.64
CA ILE A 78 6.98 1.73 11.04
C ILE A 78 7.09 2.75 12.17
N THR A 79 8.27 3.35 12.35
CA THR A 79 8.54 4.28 13.46
C THR A 79 8.51 5.75 13.06
N TRP A 80 8.63 6.04 11.75
CA TRP A 80 8.59 7.40 11.18
C TRP A 80 7.16 7.81 10.78
N GLY A 81 6.79 9.08 10.95
CA GLY A 81 5.43 9.55 10.64
C GLY A 81 4.38 9.25 11.72
N LEU A 82 4.78 8.63 12.84
CA LEU A 82 3.89 8.35 13.98
C LEU A 82 3.94 9.43 15.08
N THR A 83 4.92 10.34 15.02
CA THR A 83 5.08 11.40 16.02
C THR A 83 4.22 12.63 15.68
N ASN A 84 3.97 13.49 16.68
CA ASN A 84 3.19 14.71 16.47
C ASN A 84 3.88 15.73 15.56
N GLU A 85 5.20 15.65 15.41
CA GLU A 85 6.00 16.57 14.59
C GLU A 85 5.94 16.21 13.10
N ASP A 86 5.76 14.93 12.79
CA ASP A 86 5.60 14.42 11.43
C ASP A 86 4.14 14.44 10.93
N LYS A 87 3.20 14.99 11.72
CA LYS A 87 1.79 15.06 11.34
C LYS A 87 1.60 15.98 10.14
N MET A 88 1.78 15.42 8.95
CA MET A 88 0.96 15.82 7.82
C MET A 88 -0.49 15.82 8.31
N ASN A 89 -1.21 16.92 8.07
CA ASN A 89 -2.60 17.09 8.48
C ASN A 89 -3.51 16.20 7.61
N ILE A 90 -3.26 14.89 7.66
CA ILE A 90 -3.78 13.84 6.80
C ILE A 90 -4.38 12.77 7.72
N GLU A 91 -5.54 12.27 7.33
CA GLU A 91 -6.25 11.23 8.05
C GLU A 91 -5.48 9.89 7.99
N TRP A 92 -5.52 9.10 9.07
CA TRP A 92 -4.67 7.91 9.23
C TRP A 92 -4.86 6.86 8.15
N THR A 93 -6.08 6.68 7.65
CA THR A 93 -6.33 5.80 6.50
C THR A 93 -5.60 6.29 5.27
N THR A 94 -5.64 7.59 5.01
CA THR A 94 -4.92 8.19 3.87
C THR A 94 -3.41 8.04 4.04
N TRP A 95 -2.86 8.34 5.22
CA TRP A 95 -1.44 8.15 5.49
C TRP A 95 -1.02 6.69 5.32
N TYR A 96 -1.73 5.75 5.96
CA TYR A 96 -1.38 4.33 5.91
C TYR A 96 -1.49 3.78 4.49
N LEU A 97 -2.55 4.13 3.76
CA LEU A 97 -2.76 3.59 2.41
C LEU A 97 -1.86 4.20 1.37
N MET A 98 -1.40 5.44 1.52
CA MET A 98 -0.62 6.14 0.48
C MET A 98 0.87 6.18 0.81
N LEU A 99 1.22 6.47 2.06
CA LEU A 99 2.56 6.88 2.46
C LEU A 99 3.30 5.81 3.28
N SER A 100 2.60 4.83 3.86
CA SER A 100 3.30 3.78 4.62
C SER A 100 4.19 2.94 3.71
N PRO A 101 5.30 2.36 4.21
CA PRO A 101 6.12 1.44 3.42
C PRO A 101 5.34 0.23 2.87
N ASN A 102 4.35 -0.25 3.61
CA ASN A 102 3.49 -1.38 3.24
C ASN A 102 2.20 -0.95 2.52
N SER A 103 2.13 0.31 2.08
CA SER A 103 1.02 0.89 1.35
C SER A 103 0.67 0.04 0.12
N LEU A 104 -0.63 -0.12 -0.11
CA LEU A 104 -1.14 -0.76 -1.33
C LEU A 104 -0.76 0.00 -2.60
N PHE A 105 -0.30 1.25 -2.48
CA PHE A 105 0.13 2.10 -3.59
C PHE A 105 1.65 2.27 -3.66
N ASN A 106 2.41 1.79 -2.66
CA ASN A 106 3.86 1.93 -2.64
C ASN A 106 4.55 0.92 -3.56
N ARG A 107 4.38 1.09 -4.87
CA ARG A 107 5.05 0.33 -5.93
C ARG A 107 5.23 1.20 -7.15
N ASN A 108 6.21 0.85 -8.00
CA ASN A 108 6.32 1.51 -9.30
C ASN A 108 5.09 1.17 -10.17
N LEU A 109 4.40 2.20 -10.65
CA LEU A 109 3.28 2.07 -11.58
C LEU A 109 3.72 2.08 -13.04
N VAL A 110 4.92 2.59 -13.33
CA VAL A 110 5.55 2.52 -14.64
C VAL A 110 6.01 1.09 -14.86
N LYS A 111 5.51 0.48 -15.92
CA LYS A 111 5.93 -0.84 -16.35
C LYS A 111 7.23 -0.73 -17.13
N ASN A 112 8.12 -1.71 -16.96
CA ASN A 112 9.40 -1.77 -17.64
C ASN A 112 10.20 -0.43 -17.54
N PRO A 113 10.32 0.17 -16.34
CA PRO A 113 10.87 1.52 -16.16
C PRO A 113 12.33 1.63 -16.64
N CYS A 114 13.04 0.52 -16.67
CA CYS A 114 14.44 0.46 -17.04
C CYS A 114 14.67 -0.27 -18.37
N GLY A 115 13.66 -0.54 -19.18
CA GLY A 115 13.91 -1.14 -20.50
C GLY A 115 14.49 -2.57 -20.48
N GLN A 116 14.50 -3.27 -19.33
CA GLN A 116 14.94 -4.67 -19.26
C GLN A 116 14.17 -5.60 -20.22
N ASP A 117 12.94 -5.22 -20.57
CA ASP A 117 12.11 -5.89 -21.57
C ASP A 117 12.03 -5.06 -22.87
N LYS A 118 13.16 -4.45 -23.26
CA LYS A 118 13.27 -3.53 -24.40
C LYS A 118 12.21 -2.42 -24.32
N PHE A 119 11.40 -2.24 -25.36
CA PHE A 119 10.29 -1.27 -25.41
C PHE A 119 8.94 -1.87 -25.01
N ASN A 120 8.89 -3.10 -24.47
CA ASN A 120 7.63 -3.66 -24.02
C ASN A 120 7.03 -2.81 -22.90
N SER A 121 5.72 -2.60 -22.94
CA SER A 121 4.99 -1.63 -22.09
C SER A 121 5.27 -0.14 -22.37
N TRP A 122 6.02 0.18 -23.42
CA TRP A 122 6.21 1.55 -23.90
C TRP A 122 5.59 1.73 -25.29
N GLU A 123 4.92 2.86 -25.50
CA GLU A 123 4.48 3.31 -26.82
C GLU A 123 5.46 4.36 -27.34
N ILE A 124 6.15 4.07 -28.44
CA ILE A 124 7.09 5.00 -29.05
C ILE A 124 6.32 5.98 -29.93
N LEU A 125 6.04 7.17 -29.40
CA LEU A 125 5.32 8.22 -30.14
C LEU A 125 6.17 8.87 -31.24
N ASN A 126 7.49 8.92 -31.04
CA ASN A 126 8.45 9.43 -32.02
C ASN A 126 9.78 8.67 -31.89
N ASN A 127 10.28 8.21 -33.03
CA ASN A 127 11.50 7.40 -33.15
C ASN A 127 12.47 8.00 -34.18
N GLY A 128 12.72 9.31 -34.09
CA GLY A 128 13.59 10.05 -35.01
C GLY A 128 15.08 9.69 -34.89
N GLY A 129 15.89 10.18 -35.84
CA GLY A 129 17.34 9.95 -35.87
C GLY A 129 17.70 8.46 -36.01
N ASN A 130 18.61 7.98 -35.17
CA ASN A 130 19.00 6.55 -35.11
C ASN A 130 17.99 5.69 -34.31
N GLY A 131 16.90 6.29 -33.83
CA GLY A 131 15.89 5.65 -33.01
C GLY A 131 16.35 5.38 -31.57
N TRP A 132 15.39 4.97 -30.74
CA TRP A 132 15.65 4.57 -29.37
C TRP A 132 16.36 3.21 -29.33
N THR A 133 17.38 3.10 -28.48
CA THR A 133 18.04 1.83 -28.19
C THR A 133 18.17 1.64 -26.68
N VAL A 134 18.22 0.38 -26.24
CA VAL A 134 18.40 0.00 -24.83
C VAL A 134 19.84 -0.43 -24.64
N GLU A 135 20.60 0.34 -23.87
CA GLU A 135 22.02 0.10 -23.62
C GLU A 135 22.25 -0.61 -22.29
N THR A 136 23.10 -1.65 -22.29
CA THR A 136 23.51 -2.29 -21.04
C THR A 136 24.59 -1.44 -20.37
N PRO A 137 24.46 -1.09 -19.07
CA PRO A 137 25.49 -0.35 -18.37
C PRO A 137 26.84 -1.07 -18.47
N SER A 138 27.91 -0.33 -18.76
CA SER A 138 29.25 -0.91 -18.77
C SER A 138 29.60 -1.44 -17.37
N LEU A 139 30.33 -2.57 -17.32
CA LEU A 139 30.69 -3.28 -16.08
C LEU A 139 31.40 -2.40 -15.03
N GLY A 140 31.97 -1.26 -15.43
CA GLY A 140 32.60 -0.28 -14.52
C GLY A 140 31.64 0.71 -13.86
N VAL A 141 30.49 1.01 -14.49
CA VAL A 141 29.49 1.96 -13.94
C VAL A 141 28.55 1.27 -12.96
N SER A 142 28.36 -0.04 -13.10
CA SER A 142 27.47 -0.83 -12.23
C SER A 142 28.04 -1.05 -10.82
N GLN A 143 29.35 -0.87 -10.62
CA GLN A 143 30.00 -1.02 -9.31
C GLN A 143 30.18 0.32 -8.57
N GLU A 144 30.03 1.44 -9.28
CA GLU A 144 30.26 2.80 -8.77
C GLU A 144 28.98 3.63 -8.57
N LEU A 145 27.81 3.11 -8.98
CA LEU A 145 26.53 3.62 -8.51
C LEU A 145 26.41 3.25 -7.03
N GLN A 146 27.02 4.08 -6.19
CA GLN A 146 26.69 4.17 -4.77
C GLN A 146 25.16 4.16 -4.67
N PRO A 147 24.55 3.42 -3.73
CA PRO A 147 23.15 3.66 -3.42
C PRO A 147 22.99 5.18 -3.28
N LEU A 148 21.98 5.75 -3.94
CA LEU A 148 21.68 7.18 -3.87
C LEU A 148 21.87 7.63 -2.41
N PRO A 149 22.61 8.73 -2.14
CA PRO A 149 23.05 9.09 -0.80
C PRO A 149 21.86 9.63 0.00
N ASP A 150 20.95 8.75 0.34
CA ASP A 150 19.81 9.03 1.18
C ASP A 150 19.27 7.70 1.73
N ASP A 151 19.67 7.39 2.96
CA ASP A 151 19.18 6.24 3.73
C ASP A 151 17.66 6.31 3.99
N THR A 152 16.98 7.39 3.57
CA THR A 152 15.52 7.49 3.59
C THR A 152 14.83 6.92 2.36
N VAL A 153 15.57 6.56 1.29
CA VAL A 153 15.00 5.92 0.11
C VAL A 153 14.87 4.42 0.35
N PRO A 154 13.64 3.86 0.40
CA PRO A 154 13.47 2.45 0.68
C PRO A 154 14.16 1.55 -0.37
N ASN A 155 14.76 0.46 0.09
CA ASN A 155 15.60 -0.51 -0.64
C ASN A 155 15.01 -1.11 -1.93
N TYR A 156 13.75 -0.84 -2.29
CA TYR A 156 13.16 -1.27 -3.56
C TYR A 156 13.44 -0.30 -4.73
N TRP A 157 13.95 0.90 -4.49
CA TRP A 157 14.39 1.82 -5.57
C TRP A 157 15.81 1.50 -6.07
N THR A 158 16.68 0.99 -5.20
CA THR A 158 18.12 0.81 -5.48
C THR A 158 18.49 -0.42 -6.31
N LYS A 159 17.53 -1.27 -6.69
CA LYS A 159 17.77 -2.47 -7.51
C LYS A 159 17.36 -2.34 -8.98
N SER A 160 17.15 -1.11 -9.44
CA SER A 160 16.75 -0.86 -10.82
C SER A 160 17.95 -0.36 -11.61
N PHE A 161 18.65 -1.28 -12.28
CA PHE A 161 19.70 -0.95 -13.24
C PHE A 161 19.14 0.04 -14.27
N VAL A 162 19.70 1.24 -14.35
CA VAL A 162 19.26 2.24 -15.32
C VAL A 162 19.82 1.84 -16.68
N TYR A 163 18.98 1.34 -17.58
CA TYR A 163 19.33 1.35 -19.00
C TYR A 163 19.07 2.77 -19.49
N VAL A 164 20.13 3.46 -19.93
CA VAL A 164 20.00 4.82 -20.45
C VAL A 164 19.38 4.70 -21.85
N LEU A 165 18.25 5.36 -22.04
CA LEU A 165 17.65 5.56 -23.34
C LEU A 165 18.32 6.80 -23.96
N THR A 166 19.31 6.61 -24.83
CA THR A 166 19.96 7.71 -25.54
C THR A 166 19.23 7.97 -26.87
N VAL A 167 18.96 9.24 -27.17
CA VAL A 167 18.82 9.69 -28.56
C VAL A 167 20.25 9.88 -29.04
N ALA A 168 20.73 9.02 -29.94
CA ALA A 168 22.06 9.23 -30.51
C ALA A 168 22.02 10.50 -31.37
N ASP A 169 22.74 11.54 -30.95
CA ASP A 169 22.94 12.76 -31.73
C ASP A 169 23.56 12.39 -33.07
N GLY A 170 22.80 12.60 -34.15
CA GLY A 170 23.29 12.44 -35.50
C GLY A 170 24.32 13.53 -35.79
N THR A 171 25.59 13.15 -35.84
CA THR A 171 26.58 13.94 -36.57
C THR A 171 26.42 13.63 -38.06
N THR A 172 25.92 14.61 -38.80
CA THR A 172 26.06 14.72 -40.26
C THR A 172 26.70 16.05 -40.59
#